data_AF-A0AAU5CUM4-F1
#
_entry.id   AF-A0AAU5CUM4-F1
#
_cell.length_a   1.000
_cell.length_b   1.000
_cell.length_c   1.000
_cell.angle_alpha   90.00
_cell.angle_beta   90.00
_cell.angle_gamma   90.00
#
_symmetry.space_group_name_H-M   'P 1'
#
loop_
_entity.id
_entity.type
_entity.pdbx_description
1 polymer ?
#
loop_
_entity_poly.entity_id
_entity_poly.type
_entity_poly.pdbx_seq_one_letter_code
_entity_poly.pdbx_strand_id
1 'polypeptide(L)'
;MTASVATAPGGTTGTALSVLPAVLHGALGWADAHRAGFVLPPDVLEPHTQVNRTLKPLGELAQLCTTIRRSTAPDTPEHRTAGALITFAWDQVHAGDLLLELLRGEPFAAYPYEIYAAFAGYGLRNEGFERLAGTLSATRGWAHTEQQSNRELGLINSERRVGTAPHADAGEVLARTWLGGLSEPWMFEGPSGYALTHTVFHITDWCCLPERMPAHIDTYLRAWLPPWIDGCLESLQWDLTGELLAVAAALPGPPPTELLDAAWPALAAAQAPSGAVPETGPTVAPAQAPQEAASAGNAGQEPDPYPFLACYHSTLVTAFAAALSLKRLTTHQAENGAGQ
;
A
#
# COMPACT_ATOMS: atom_id res chain seq x y z
N MET A 1 -32.46 -39.50 27.81
CA MET A 1 -32.38 -38.12 28.34
C MET A 1 -30.91 -37.78 28.51
N THR A 2 -30.29 -37.25 27.46
CA THR A 2 -28.88 -36.85 27.43
C THR A 2 -28.84 -35.36 27.19
N ALA A 3 -28.36 -34.62 28.19
CA ALA A 3 -28.21 -33.18 28.14
C ALA A 3 -27.09 -32.82 27.14
N SER A 4 -27.45 -32.05 26.12
CA SER A 4 -26.49 -31.41 25.22
C SER A 4 -25.93 -30.17 25.92
N VAL A 5 -24.64 -30.20 26.22
CA VAL A 5 -23.89 -29.03 26.65
C VAL A 5 -23.69 -28.16 25.41
N ALA A 6 -24.41 -27.04 25.35
CA ALA A 6 -24.14 -25.97 24.42
C ALA A 6 -22.82 -25.29 24.84
N THR A 7 -21.77 -25.49 24.07
CA THR A 7 -20.57 -24.66 24.09
C THR A 7 -20.91 -23.30 23.50
N ALA A 8 -20.87 -22.26 24.35
CA ALA A 8 -20.88 -20.88 23.89
C ALA A 8 -19.58 -20.58 23.11
N PRO A 9 -19.63 -19.87 21.97
CA PRO A 9 -18.42 -19.29 21.39
C PRO A 9 -17.97 -18.14 22.30
N GLY A 10 -16.95 -18.39 23.10
CA GLY A 10 -16.26 -17.34 23.84
C GLY A 10 -15.62 -16.37 22.86
N GLY A 11 -15.95 -15.08 22.99
CA GLY A 11 -15.45 -14.01 22.14
C GLY A 11 -13.93 -13.92 22.16
N THR A 12 -13.32 -14.17 21.02
CA THR A 12 -11.91 -13.85 20.72
C THR A 12 -11.79 -12.51 20.02
N THR A 13 -12.74 -11.58 20.23
CA THR A 13 -12.69 -10.26 19.62
C THR A 13 -11.54 -9.45 20.22
N GLY A 14 -10.45 -9.26 19.45
CA GLY A 14 -9.41 -8.28 19.79
C GLY A 14 -7.95 -8.75 19.80
N THR A 15 -7.62 -9.93 19.26
CA THR A 15 -6.21 -10.33 19.10
C THR A 15 -5.50 -9.40 18.13
N ALA A 16 -6.14 -9.05 17.01
CA ALA A 16 -5.61 -8.08 16.04
C ALA A 16 -5.32 -6.72 16.68
N LEU A 17 -6.26 -6.20 17.48
CA LEU A 17 -6.09 -4.90 18.17
C LEU A 17 -4.90 -4.88 19.11
N SER A 18 -4.52 -6.03 19.69
CA SER A 18 -3.39 -6.10 20.61
C SER A 18 -2.02 -6.06 19.91
N VAL A 19 -1.92 -6.50 18.65
CA VAL A 19 -0.65 -6.56 17.90
C VAL A 19 -0.48 -5.38 16.93
N LEU A 20 -1.59 -4.86 16.38
CA LEU A 20 -1.60 -3.82 15.36
C LEU A 20 -0.74 -2.57 15.68
N PRO A 21 -0.81 -1.98 16.89
CA PRO A 21 0.02 -0.82 17.22
C PRO A 21 1.52 -1.10 17.15
N ALA A 22 1.95 -2.27 17.66
CA ALA A 22 3.34 -2.67 17.64
C ALA A 22 3.83 -2.95 16.21
N VAL A 23 3.00 -3.61 15.39
CA VAL A 23 3.31 -3.90 13.98
C VAL A 23 3.49 -2.61 13.18
N LEU A 24 2.55 -1.67 13.31
CA LEU A 24 2.62 -0.36 12.67
C LEU A 24 3.89 0.38 13.09
N HIS A 25 4.15 0.45 14.40
CA HIS A 25 5.30 1.13 14.94
C HIS A 25 6.62 0.54 14.44
N GLY A 26 6.75 -0.79 14.47
CA GLY A 26 7.93 -1.51 14.00
C GLY A 26 8.19 -1.28 12.51
N ALA A 27 7.17 -1.42 11.67
CA ALA A 27 7.31 -1.29 10.22
C ALA A 27 7.67 0.16 9.80
N LEU A 28 7.06 1.17 10.42
CA LEU A 28 7.44 2.56 10.17
C LEU A 28 8.83 2.90 10.72
N GLY A 29 9.17 2.38 11.90
CA GLY A 29 10.50 2.52 12.47
C GLY A 29 11.57 1.92 11.56
N TRP A 30 11.29 0.77 10.96
CA TRP A 30 12.15 0.17 9.95
C TRP A 30 12.34 1.07 8.73
N ALA A 31 11.25 1.57 8.14
CA ALA A 31 11.33 2.45 6.97
C ALA A 31 12.12 3.73 7.25
N ASP A 32 11.95 4.30 8.45
CA ASP A 32 12.70 5.48 8.91
C ASP A 32 14.19 5.21 9.09
N ALA A 33 14.55 4.06 9.65
CA ALA A 33 15.94 3.65 9.81
C ALA A 33 16.62 3.32 8.46
N HIS A 34 15.84 2.95 7.44
CA HIS A 34 16.34 2.51 6.13
C HIS A 34 16.14 3.52 5.00
N ARG A 35 16.00 4.83 5.32
CA ARG A 35 15.94 5.92 4.34
C ARG A 35 17.05 5.85 3.28
N ALA A 36 18.24 5.37 3.64
CA ALA A 36 19.36 5.21 2.71
C ALA A 36 19.02 4.30 1.51
N GLY A 37 18.17 3.28 1.69
CA GLY A 37 17.71 2.41 0.60
C GLY A 37 16.77 3.09 -0.40
N PHE A 38 16.20 4.24 -0.03
CA PHE A 38 15.31 5.05 -0.87
C PHE A 38 16.01 6.24 -1.53
N VAL A 39 17.29 6.49 -1.23
CA VAL A 39 18.05 7.58 -1.85
C VAL A 39 18.21 7.32 -3.34
N LEU A 40 17.88 8.31 -4.17
CA LEU A 40 18.06 8.21 -5.61
C LEU A 40 19.56 8.30 -5.95
N PRO A 41 20.05 7.49 -6.90
CA PRO A 41 21.44 7.59 -7.31
C PRO A 41 21.67 8.89 -8.12
N PRO A 42 22.92 9.41 -8.16
CA PRO A 42 23.22 10.67 -8.84
C PRO A 42 22.95 10.65 -10.36
N ASP A 43 22.91 9.45 -10.95
CA ASP A 43 22.66 9.21 -12.37
C ASP A 43 21.20 8.78 -12.66
N VAL A 44 20.25 9.08 -11.77
CA VAL A 44 18.84 8.64 -11.88
C VAL A 44 18.12 9.08 -13.16
N LEU A 45 18.62 10.13 -13.83
CA LEU A 45 18.09 10.61 -15.12
C LEU A 45 18.69 9.88 -16.33
N GLU A 46 19.73 9.10 -16.14
CA GLU A 46 20.39 8.38 -17.23
C GLU A 46 19.54 7.18 -17.68
N PRO A 47 19.48 6.87 -18.99
CA PRO A 47 18.60 5.84 -19.55
C PRO A 47 18.82 4.41 -18.99
N HIS A 48 19.98 4.12 -18.40
CA HIS A 48 20.28 2.80 -17.80
C HIS A 48 19.77 2.64 -16.37
N THR A 49 19.21 3.70 -15.77
CA THR A 49 18.66 3.65 -14.42
C THR A 49 17.47 2.69 -14.36
N GLN A 50 17.53 1.75 -13.42
CA GLN A 50 16.45 0.78 -13.22
C GLN A 50 15.34 1.41 -12.37
N VAL A 51 14.34 2.01 -13.03
CA VAL A 51 13.18 2.67 -12.40
C VAL A 51 12.57 1.83 -11.26
N ASN A 52 12.42 0.52 -11.48
CA ASN A 52 11.84 -0.41 -10.50
C ASN A 52 12.69 -0.63 -9.24
N ARG A 53 13.99 -0.29 -9.27
CA ARG A 53 14.92 -0.43 -8.14
C ARG A 53 15.27 0.91 -7.49
N THR A 54 14.85 2.03 -8.07
CA THR A 54 15.20 3.38 -7.62
C THR A 54 13.95 4.23 -7.37
N LEU A 55 13.30 4.69 -8.44
CA LEU A 55 12.16 5.61 -8.40
C LEU A 55 10.89 4.95 -7.86
N LYS A 56 10.64 3.67 -8.20
CA LYS A 56 9.47 2.93 -7.71
C LYS A 56 9.43 2.84 -6.18
N PRO A 57 10.50 2.38 -5.48
CA PRO A 57 10.52 2.39 -4.02
C PRO A 57 10.22 3.76 -3.39
N LEU A 58 10.73 4.84 -3.98
CA LEU A 58 10.51 6.20 -3.49
C LEU A 58 9.06 6.64 -3.66
N GLY A 59 8.46 6.34 -4.81
CA GLY A 59 7.04 6.63 -5.09
C GLY A 59 6.10 5.85 -4.16
N GLU A 60 6.40 4.58 -3.88
CA GLU A 60 5.65 3.74 -2.95
C GLU A 60 5.78 4.23 -1.51
N LEU A 61 6.98 4.64 -1.09
CA LEU A 61 7.20 5.29 0.21
C LEU A 61 6.30 6.52 0.36
N ALA A 62 6.31 7.43 -0.62
CA ALA A 62 5.50 8.64 -0.59
C ALA A 62 3.99 8.33 -0.58
N GLN A 63 3.56 7.39 -1.41
CA GLN A 63 2.16 7.00 -1.56
C GLN A 63 1.59 6.35 -0.29
N LEU A 64 2.28 5.35 0.25
CA LEU A 64 1.81 4.62 1.43
C LEU A 64 1.90 5.49 2.68
N CYS A 65 2.97 6.27 2.86
CA CYS A 65 3.07 7.20 3.98
C CYS A 65 2.01 8.30 3.93
N THR A 66 1.60 8.75 2.75
CA THR A 66 0.49 9.71 2.61
C THR A 66 -0.80 9.17 3.19
N THR A 67 -1.15 7.91 2.91
CA THR A 67 -2.34 7.29 3.49
C THR A 67 -2.18 6.97 4.98
N ILE A 68 -1.01 6.49 5.42
CA ILE A 68 -0.72 6.23 6.83
C ILE A 68 -0.90 7.51 7.65
N ARG A 69 -0.35 8.64 7.19
CA ARG A 69 -0.47 9.93 7.88
C ARG A 69 -1.92 10.42 7.94
N ARG A 70 -2.72 10.19 6.90
CA ARG A 70 -4.17 10.47 6.89
C ARG A 70 -4.98 9.51 7.79
N SER A 71 -4.38 8.40 8.18
CA SER A 71 -5.04 7.35 8.95
C SER A 71 -4.61 7.29 10.42
N THR A 72 -3.65 8.15 10.81
CA THR A 72 -3.09 8.24 12.16
C THR A 72 -3.39 9.60 12.76
N ALA A 73 -3.56 9.66 14.09
CA ALA A 73 -3.85 10.92 14.78
C ALA A 73 -2.61 11.84 14.80
N PRO A 74 -2.76 13.18 14.67
CA PRO A 74 -1.64 14.12 14.50
C PRO A 74 -0.58 14.09 15.62
N ASP A 75 -0.96 13.67 16.82
CA ASP A 75 -0.12 13.62 18.01
C ASP A 75 0.67 12.30 18.16
N THR A 76 0.42 11.29 17.32
CA THR A 76 1.14 10.02 17.42
C THR A 76 2.52 10.06 16.75
N PRO A 77 3.48 9.25 17.23
CA PRO A 77 4.78 9.08 16.55
C PRO A 77 4.62 8.66 15.09
N GLU A 78 3.70 7.76 14.79
CA GLU A 78 3.46 7.18 13.46
C GLU A 78 3.07 8.27 12.45
N HIS A 79 2.21 9.21 12.86
CA HIS A 79 1.82 10.35 12.04
C HIS A 79 3.02 11.24 11.70
N ARG A 80 3.89 11.50 12.68
CA ARG A 80 5.10 12.32 12.49
C ARG A 80 6.12 11.61 11.60
N THR A 81 6.39 10.33 11.85
CA THR A 81 7.34 9.53 11.06
C THR A 81 6.90 9.44 9.61
N ALA A 82 5.62 9.13 9.34
CA ALA A 82 5.10 9.11 7.98
C ALA A 82 5.24 10.48 7.28
N GLY A 83 4.99 11.59 7.98
CA GLY A 83 5.19 12.93 7.45
C GLY A 83 6.66 13.26 7.13
N ALA A 84 7.59 12.81 7.98
CA ALA A 84 9.02 12.98 7.78
C ALA A 84 9.53 12.16 6.58
N LEU A 85 9.00 10.94 6.38
CA LEU A 85 9.32 10.09 5.23
C LEU A 85 8.81 10.69 3.91
N ILE A 86 7.61 11.28 3.89
CA ILE A 86 7.09 12.01 2.71
C ILE A 86 7.98 13.20 2.38
N THR A 87 8.38 13.98 3.40
CA THR A 87 9.26 15.14 3.22
C THR A 87 10.61 14.72 2.66
N PHE A 88 11.21 13.67 3.23
CA PHE A 88 12.42 13.06 2.70
C PHE A 88 12.28 12.67 1.23
N ALA A 89 11.18 11.98 0.87
CA ALA A 89 10.96 11.55 -0.50
C ALA A 89 10.77 12.74 -1.47
N TRP A 90 10.14 13.82 -1.00
CA TRP A 90 9.98 15.05 -1.77
C TRP A 90 11.32 15.77 -2.02
N ASP A 91 12.20 15.78 -1.02
CA ASP A 91 13.54 16.33 -1.15
C ASP A 91 14.38 15.52 -2.15
N GLN A 92 14.24 14.18 -2.17
CA GLN A 92 14.93 13.32 -3.14
C GLN A 92 14.55 13.64 -4.59
N VAL A 93 13.31 14.06 -4.85
CA VAL A 93 12.87 14.49 -6.19
C VAL A 93 13.05 15.99 -6.42
N HIS A 94 13.86 16.66 -5.59
CA HIS A 94 14.16 18.09 -5.68
C HIS A 94 12.91 18.96 -5.75
N ALA A 95 11.98 18.73 -4.83
CA ALA A 95 10.68 19.41 -4.82
C ALA A 95 9.91 19.30 -6.16
N GLY A 96 10.02 18.15 -6.82
CA GLY A 96 9.32 17.80 -8.06
C GLY A 96 10.06 18.19 -9.35
N ASP A 97 11.17 18.93 -9.26
CA ASP A 97 11.93 19.33 -10.45
C ASP A 97 12.53 18.12 -11.19
N LEU A 98 12.95 17.10 -10.44
CA LEU A 98 13.47 15.85 -11.02
C LEU A 98 12.37 15.11 -11.81
N LEU A 99 11.16 15.02 -11.27
CA LEU A 99 10.03 14.38 -11.95
C LEU A 99 9.60 15.17 -13.19
N LEU A 100 9.73 16.50 -13.17
CA LEU A 100 9.49 17.34 -14.32
C LEU A 100 10.52 17.08 -15.43
N GLU A 101 11.79 16.90 -15.09
CA GLU A 101 12.83 16.54 -16.07
C GLU A 101 12.57 15.16 -16.68
N LEU A 102 12.21 14.16 -15.87
CA LEU A 102 11.80 12.84 -16.35
C LEU A 102 10.59 12.93 -17.30
N LEU A 103 9.55 13.69 -16.92
CA LEU A 103 8.35 13.85 -17.75
C LEU A 103 8.65 14.56 -19.09
N ARG A 104 9.66 15.43 -19.13
CA ARG A 104 10.14 16.06 -20.39
C ARG A 104 10.91 15.09 -21.27
N GLY A 105 11.78 14.27 -20.66
CA GLY A 105 12.58 13.27 -21.38
C GLY A 105 11.75 12.10 -21.89
N GLU A 106 10.72 11.72 -21.13
CA GLU A 106 9.89 10.55 -21.37
C GLU A 106 8.39 10.89 -21.30
N PRO A 107 7.86 11.73 -22.22
CA PRO A 107 6.46 12.18 -22.17
C PRO A 107 5.43 11.06 -22.40
N PHE A 108 5.90 9.87 -22.81
CA PHE A 108 5.09 8.66 -22.98
C PHE A 108 5.05 7.78 -21.72
N ALA A 109 5.90 8.04 -20.72
CA ALA A 109 5.98 7.23 -19.52
C ALA A 109 5.00 7.71 -18.45
N ALA A 110 4.25 6.78 -17.86
CA ALA A 110 3.28 7.09 -16.81
C ALA A 110 3.94 7.25 -15.43
N TYR A 111 5.08 6.61 -15.18
CA TYR A 111 5.66 6.54 -13.84
C TYR A 111 6.04 7.90 -13.22
N PRO A 112 6.58 8.92 -13.94
CA PRO A 112 6.85 10.22 -13.32
C PRO A 112 5.56 10.87 -12.82
N TYR A 113 4.48 10.67 -13.58
CA TYR A 113 3.13 11.16 -13.28
C TYR A 113 2.54 10.46 -12.06
N GLU A 114 2.61 9.13 -12.01
CA GLU A 114 2.11 8.33 -10.87
C GLU A 114 2.88 8.67 -9.58
N ILE A 115 4.20 8.81 -9.65
CA ILE A 115 5.04 9.21 -8.50
C ILE A 115 4.69 10.63 -8.06
N TYR A 116 4.58 11.58 -8.99
CA TYR A 116 4.18 12.95 -8.66
C TYR A 116 2.80 13.00 -8.00
N ALA A 117 1.86 12.19 -8.47
CA ALA A 117 0.51 12.14 -7.93
C ALA A 117 0.45 11.72 -6.45
N ALA A 118 1.41 10.92 -5.96
CA ALA A 118 1.53 10.61 -4.53
C ALA A 118 1.79 11.90 -3.71
N PHE A 119 2.74 12.72 -4.15
CA PHE A 119 3.07 14.01 -3.51
C PHE A 119 1.94 15.04 -3.66
N ALA A 120 1.35 15.12 -4.85
CA ALA A 120 0.20 15.98 -5.13
C ALA A 120 -0.99 15.63 -4.23
N GLY A 121 -1.23 14.33 -3.98
CA GLY A 121 -2.23 13.85 -3.03
C GLY A 121 -1.93 14.30 -1.60
N TYR A 122 -0.66 14.40 -1.20
CA TYR A 122 -0.28 14.96 0.09
C TYR A 122 -0.43 16.50 0.17
N GLY A 123 -0.48 17.18 -0.97
CA GLY A 123 -0.56 18.64 -1.09
C GLY A 123 0.79 19.31 -1.42
N LEU A 124 1.82 18.53 -1.76
CA LEU A 124 3.09 19.05 -2.27
C LEU A 124 2.97 19.24 -3.78
N ARG A 125 3.27 20.45 -4.27
CA ARG A 125 2.97 20.88 -5.63
C ARG A 125 4.21 21.46 -6.30
N ASN A 126 4.36 21.19 -7.60
CA ASN A 126 5.35 21.79 -8.49
C ASN A 126 4.61 22.32 -9.72
N GLU A 127 4.59 23.64 -9.89
CA GLU A 127 3.84 24.28 -10.97
C GLU A 127 4.39 23.92 -12.36
N GLY A 128 5.71 23.71 -12.47
CA GLY A 128 6.34 23.34 -13.73
C GLY A 128 5.87 21.96 -14.20
N PHE A 129 5.83 21.01 -13.28
CA PHE A 129 5.27 19.67 -13.49
C PHE A 129 3.80 19.77 -13.94
N GLU A 130 2.97 20.49 -13.19
CA GLU A 130 1.53 20.56 -13.45
C GLU A 130 1.19 21.22 -14.79
N ARG A 131 1.95 22.25 -15.20
CA ARG A 131 1.78 22.86 -16.52
C ARG A 131 2.09 21.87 -17.65
N LEU A 132 3.17 21.10 -17.51
CA LEU A 132 3.53 20.08 -18.51
C LEU A 132 2.52 18.92 -18.50
N ALA A 133 2.16 18.43 -17.32
CA ALA A 133 1.15 17.40 -17.11
C ALA A 133 -0.18 17.76 -17.78
N GLY A 134 -0.67 19.00 -17.59
CA GLY A 134 -1.90 19.47 -18.23
C GLY A 134 -1.80 19.56 -19.76
N THR A 135 -0.61 19.82 -20.30
CA THR A 135 -0.37 19.80 -21.76
C THR A 135 -0.36 18.36 -22.29
N LEU A 136 0.34 17.46 -21.61
CA LEU A 136 0.46 16.06 -22.01
C LEU A 136 -0.88 15.32 -21.91
N SER A 137 -1.62 15.53 -20.82
CA SER A 137 -2.92 14.87 -20.59
C SER A 137 -3.99 15.29 -21.59
N ALA A 138 -3.82 16.43 -22.27
CA ALA A 138 -4.69 16.89 -23.34
C ALA A 138 -4.36 16.28 -24.72
N THR A 139 -3.29 15.49 -24.83
CA THR A 139 -2.89 14.88 -26.10
C THR A 139 -3.67 13.60 -26.40
N ARG A 140 -3.83 13.28 -27.69
CA ARG A 140 -4.35 11.97 -28.11
C ARG A 140 -3.43 10.82 -27.71
N GLY A 141 -2.12 11.06 -27.64
CA GLY A 141 -1.16 10.02 -27.23
C GLY A 141 -1.43 9.56 -25.81
N TRP A 142 -1.66 10.52 -24.90
CA TRP A 142 -2.03 10.23 -23.53
C TRP A 142 -3.36 9.48 -23.41
N ALA A 143 -4.40 9.97 -24.09
CA ALA A 143 -5.73 9.36 -24.10
C ALA A 143 -5.79 7.94 -24.74
N HIS A 144 -4.76 7.54 -25.48
CA HIS A 144 -4.66 6.24 -26.14
C HIS A 144 -3.42 5.45 -25.70
N THR A 145 -2.89 5.73 -24.51
CA THR A 145 -1.77 4.96 -23.96
C THR A 145 -2.20 3.51 -23.75
N GLU A 146 -1.53 2.56 -24.41
CA GLU A 146 -1.84 1.14 -24.26
C GLU A 146 -1.39 0.63 -22.89
N GLN A 147 -2.35 0.28 -22.02
CA GLN A 147 -2.08 -0.24 -20.68
C GLN A 147 -3.11 -1.31 -20.27
N GLN A 148 -2.75 -2.12 -19.27
CA GLN A 148 -3.72 -2.98 -18.60
C GLN A 148 -4.73 -2.13 -17.80
N SER A 149 -6.00 -2.56 -17.76
CA SER A 149 -7.10 -1.78 -17.18
C SER A 149 -6.85 -1.34 -15.72
N ASN A 150 -6.18 -2.16 -14.90
CA ASN A 150 -5.84 -1.79 -13.52
C ASN A 150 -4.79 -0.67 -13.46
N ARG A 151 -3.84 -0.63 -14.41
CA ARG A 151 -2.84 0.45 -14.52
C ARG A 151 -3.48 1.74 -15.03
N GLU A 152 -4.40 1.63 -15.99
CA GLU A 152 -5.18 2.76 -16.49
C GLU A 152 -6.01 3.42 -15.37
N LEU A 153 -6.61 2.63 -14.47
CA LEU A 153 -7.24 3.17 -13.25
C LEU A 153 -6.26 3.94 -12.35
N GLY A 154 -5.02 3.46 -12.23
CA GLY A 154 -3.95 4.15 -11.51
C GLY A 154 -3.63 5.51 -12.13
N LEU A 155 -3.58 5.58 -13.45
CA LEU A 155 -3.37 6.83 -14.17
C LEU A 155 -4.55 7.79 -14.00
N ILE A 156 -5.79 7.30 -14.12
CA ILE A 156 -7.01 8.10 -13.86
C ILE A 156 -7.02 8.65 -12.42
N ASN A 157 -6.64 7.84 -11.43
CA ASN A 157 -6.56 8.32 -10.06
C ASN A 157 -5.45 9.37 -9.90
N SER A 158 -4.33 9.17 -10.58
CA SER A 158 -3.21 10.12 -10.59
C SER A 158 -3.61 11.46 -11.20
N GLU A 159 -4.34 11.46 -12.31
CA GLU A 159 -4.88 12.68 -12.95
C GLU A 159 -5.72 13.52 -11.98
N ARG A 160 -6.63 12.87 -11.25
CA ARG A 160 -7.46 13.53 -10.23
C ARG A 160 -6.62 14.18 -9.13
N ARG A 161 -5.55 13.53 -8.68
CA ARG A 161 -4.65 14.06 -7.63
C ARG A 161 -3.79 15.21 -8.13
N VAL A 162 -3.31 15.13 -9.38
CA VAL A 162 -2.60 16.21 -10.04
C VAL A 162 -3.55 17.38 -10.34
N GLY A 163 -4.85 17.14 -10.46
CA GLY A 163 -5.86 18.16 -10.73
C GLY A 163 -6.14 18.34 -12.22
N THR A 164 -5.78 17.34 -13.04
CA THR A 164 -6.16 17.29 -14.46
C THR A 164 -7.48 16.54 -14.63
N ALA A 165 -8.14 16.78 -15.77
CA ALA A 165 -9.33 16.02 -16.13
C ALA A 165 -8.93 14.57 -16.47
N PRO A 166 -9.64 13.56 -15.92
CA PRO A 166 -9.42 12.18 -16.30
C PRO A 166 -9.56 11.95 -17.80
N HIS A 167 -8.65 11.18 -18.39
CA HIS A 167 -8.69 10.89 -19.82
C HIS A 167 -9.77 9.86 -20.21
N ALA A 168 -10.23 9.04 -19.26
CA ALA A 168 -11.24 8.02 -19.47
C ALA A 168 -12.22 7.91 -18.28
N ASP A 169 -13.39 7.31 -18.53
CA ASP A 169 -14.35 7.01 -17.47
C ASP A 169 -13.87 5.84 -16.61
N ALA A 170 -13.70 6.08 -15.30
CA ALA A 170 -13.19 5.05 -14.40
C ALA A 170 -14.13 3.85 -14.24
N GLY A 171 -15.44 4.02 -14.43
CA GLY A 171 -16.41 2.93 -14.35
C GLY A 171 -16.27 1.98 -15.54
N GLU A 172 -16.13 2.52 -16.75
CA GLU A 172 -15.87 1.75 -17.96
C GLU A 172 -14.54 1.00 -17.89
N VAL A 173 -13.47 1.66 -17.42
CA VAL A 173 -12.17 1.00 -17.24
C VAL A 173 -12.24 -0.09 -16.18
N LEU A 174 -12.92 0.18 -15.05
CA LEU A 174 -13.13 -0.80 -13.99
C LEU A 174 -13.81 -2.07 -14.51
N ALA A 175 -14.87 -1.93 -15.32
CA ALA A 175 -15.59 -3.07 -15.89
C ALA A 175 -14.70 -4.00 -16.75
N ARG A 176 -13.55 -3.51 -17.23
CA ARG A 176 -12.56 -4.30 -17.99
C ARG A 176 -11.46 -4.91 -17.14
N THR A 177 -11.46 -4.71 -15.82
CA THR A 177 -10.51 -5.35 -14.90
C THR A 177 -10.99 -6.75 -14.52
N TRP A 178 -10.07 -7.60 -14.04
CA TRP A 178 -10.41 -8.91 -13.47
C TRP A 178 -11.43 -8.79 -12.32
N LEU A 179 -11.23 -7.79 -11.44
CA LEU A 179 -12.15 -7.51 -10.32
C LEU A 179 -13.51 -6.99 -10.80
N GLY A 180 -13.54 -6.05 -11.75
CA GLY A 180 -14.80 -5.48 -12.24
C GLY A 180 -15.62 -6.45 -13.09
N GLY A 181 -14.97 -7.43 -13.70
CA GLY A 181 -15.64 -8.57 -14.35
C GLY A 181 -16.17 -9.63 -13.36
N LEU A 182 -15.89 -9.49 -12.06
CA LEU A 182 -16.19 -10.48 -11.03
C LEU A 182 -15.71 -11.89 -11.44
N SER A 183 -14.49 -11.96 -11.98
CA SER A 183 -13.89 -13.20 -12.48
C SER A 183 -13.90 -14.30 -11.43
N GLU A 184 -13.83 -15.56 -11.87
CA GLU A 184 -13.96 -16.71 -11.00
C GLU A 184 -12.90 -16.69 -9.87
N PRO A 185 -13.33 -16.77 -8.60
CA PRO A 185 -12.47 -16.52 -7.44
C PRO A 185 -11.38 -17.58 -7.23
N TRP A 186 -11.55 -18.78 -7.77
CA TRP A 186 -10.54 -19.84 -7.77
C TRP A 186 -9.45 -19.65 -8.84
N MET A 187 -9.57 -18.65 -9.71
CA MET A 187 -8.53 -18.22 -10.65
C MET A 187 -7.60 -17.16 -10.04
N PHE A 188 -7.68 -16.95 -8.72
CA PHE A 188 -6.80 -16.07 -7.98
C PHE A 188 -5.36 -16.62 -7.99
N GLU A 189 -4.43 -15.80 -8.46
CA GLU A 189 -3.00 -16.07 -8.51
C GLU A 189 -2.25 -14.78 -8.17
N GLY A 190 -0.94 -14.85 -7.88
CA GLY A 190 -0.15 -13.68 -7.47
C GLY A 190 -0.38 -12.44 -8.35
N PRO A 191 -0.19 -12.52 -9.69
CA PRO A 191 -0.43 -11.39 -10.58
C PRO A 191 -1.85 -10.83 -10.55
N SER A 192 -2.89 -11.67 -10.49
CA SER A 192 -4.28 -11.22 -10.40
C SER A 192 -4.62 -10.64 -9.03
N GLY A 193 -3.99 -11.14 -7.96
CA GLY A 193 -4.03 -10.58 -6.61
C GLY A 193 -3.52 -9.15 -6.56
N TYR A 194 -2.29 -8.90 -7.05
CA TYR A 194 -1.73 -7.54 -7.14
C TYR A 194 -2.56 -6.63 -8.06
N ALA A 195 -3.08 -7.15 -9.18
CA ALA A 195 -3.95 -6.35 -10.05
C ALA A 195 -5.26 -5.95 -9.35
N LEU A 196 -5.85 -6.86 -8.56
CA LEU A 196 -7.07 -6.64 -7.79
C LEU A 196 -6.86 -5.63 -6.67
N THR A 197 -5.80 -5.75 -5.87
CA THR A 197 -5.50 -4.85 -4.76
C THR A 197 -5.29 -3.42 -5.27
N HIS A 198 -4.50 -3.25 -6.33
CA HIS A 198 -4.32 -1.96 -6.99
C HIS A 198 -5.61 -1.39 -7.56
N THR A 199 -6.48 -2.23 -8.14
CA THR A 199 -7.81 -1.79 -8.60
C THR A 199 -8.61 -1.18 -7.45
N VAL A 200 -8.66 -1.85 -6.29
CA VAL A 200 -9.32 -1.34 -5.08
C VAL A 200 -8.66 -0.03 -4.61
N PHE A 201 -7.33 0.01 -4.53
CA PHE A 201 -6.61 1.20 -4.10
C PHE A 201 -6.89 2.37 -5.04
N HIS A 202 -6.91 2.20 -6.36
CA HIS A 202 -7.16 3.30 -7.29
C HIS A 202 -8.60 3.82 -7.24
N ILE A 203 -9.59 2.94 -7.11
CA ILE A 203 -11.01 3.36 -7.02
C ILE A 203 -11.29 4.13 -5.72
N THR A 204 -10.73 3.64 -4.61
CA THR A 204 -10.95 4.20 -3.27
C THR A 204 -10.01 5.37 -2.95
N ASP A 205 -9.27 5.89 -3.93
CA ASP A 205 -8.22 6.89 -3.74
C ASP A 205 -7.25 6.52 -2.59
N TRP A 206 -6.69 5.33 -2.70
CA TRP A 206 -5.85 4.68 -1.71
C TRP A 206 -6.51 4.65 -0.33
N CYS A 207 -7.72 4.09 -0.29
CA CYS A 207 -8.54 3.86 0.90
C CYS A 207 -9.12 5.12 1.55
N CYS A 208 -8.99 6.30 0.92
CA CYS A 208 -9.50 7.56 1.45
C CYS A 208 -11.01 7.74 1.21
N LEU A 209 -11.55 7.09 0.18
CA LEU A 209 -12.93 7.25 -0.29
C LEU A 209 -13.58 5.85 -0.48
N PRO A 210 -13.81 5.10 0.62
CA PRO A 210 -14.36 3.74 0.57
C PRO A 210 -15.72 3.66 -0.14
N GLU A 211 -16.53 4.72 -0.06
CA GLU A 211 -17.87 4.82 -0.65
C GLU A 211 -17.86 4.82 -2.19
N ARG A 212 -16.68 4.99 -2.82
CA ARG A 212 -16.54 4.83 -4.27
C ARG A 212 -16.57 3.37 -4.72
N MET A 213 -16.45 2.42 -3.80
CA MET A 213 -16.52 0.99 -4.14
C MET A 213 -17.93 0.60 -4.57
N PRO A 214 -18.14 0.04 -5.78
CA PRO A 214 -19.43 -0.47 -6.18
C PRO A 214 -19.91 -1.62 -5.28
N ALA A 215 -21.19 -1.61 -4.90
CA ALA A 215 -21.75 -2.58 -3.95
C ALA A 215 -21.61 -4.05 -4.38
N HIS A 216 -21.67 -4.33 -5.69
CA HIS A 216 -21.48 -5.69 -6.22
C HIS A 216 -20.03 -6.18 -6.07
N ILE A 217 -19.05 -5.29 -6.22
CA ILE A 217 -17.63 -5.59 -5.99
C ILE A 217 -17.35 -5.74 -4.50
N ASP A 218 -17.90 -4.86 -3.65
CA ASP A 218 -17.82 -4.99 -2.18
C ASP A 218 -18.34 -6.36 -1.71
N THR A 219 -19.52 -6.77 -2.19
CA THR A 219 -20.11 -8.08 -1.88
C THR A 219 -19.19 -9.22 -2.30
N TYR A 220 -18.60 -9.15 -3.50
CA TYR A 220 -17.68 -10.15 -4.01
C TYR A 220 -16.40 -10.23 -3.18
N LEU A 221 -15.77 -9.08 -2.86
CA LEU A 221 -14.57 -9.03 -2.04
C LEU A 221 -14.81 -9.58 -0.63
N ARG A 222 -15.95 -9.25 0.00
CA ARG A 222 -16.28 -9.80 1.33
C ARG A 222 -16.43 -11.31 1.34
N ALA A 223 -16.92 -11.90 0.25
CA ALA A 223 -17.06 -13.35 0.15
C ALA A 223 -15.70 -14.06 -0.01
N TRP A 224 -14.73 -13.42 -0.67
CA TRP A 224 -13.52 -14.10 -1.13
C TRP A 224 -12.20 -13.64 -0.51
N LEU A 225 -12.17 -12.48 0.15
CA LEU A 225 -11.00 -12.05 0.92
C LEU A 225 -10.56 -13.07 1.97
N PRO A 226 -11.45 -13.70 2.77
CA PRO A 226 -11.02 -14.68 3.76
C PRO A 226 -10.23 -15.86 3.16
N PRO A 227 -10.76 -16.65 2.20
CA PRO A 227 -9.99 -17.76 1.64
C PRO A 227 -8.74 -17.33 0.86
N TRP A 228 -8.71 -16.15 0.24
CA TRP A 228 -7.49 -15.65 -0.42
C TRP A 228 -6.40 -15.27 0.59
N ILE A 229 -6.77 -14.64 1.70
CA ILE A 229 -5.84 -14.33 2.80
C ILE A 229 -5.32 -15.63 3.42
N ASP A 230 -6.19 -16.60 3.68
CA ASP A 230 -5.78 -17.92 4.19
C ASP A 230 -4.74 -18.59 3.26
N GLY A 231 -5.01 -18.61 1.95
CA GLY A 231 -4.07 -19.18 0.97
C GLY A 231 -2.74 -18.42 0.88
N CYS A 232 -2.75 -17.09 1.03
CA CYS A 232 -1.54 -16.29 1.09
C CYS A 232 -0.72 -16.58 2.35
N LEU A 233 -1.37 -16.74 3.50
CA LEU A 233 -0.72 -17.11 4.76
C LEU A 233 -0.11 -18.51 4.69
N GLU A 234 -0.84 -19.49 4.17
CA GLU A 234 -0.34 -20.86 3.97
C GLU A 234 0.89 -20.90 3.04
N SER A 235 0.89 -20.04 2.03
CA SER A 235 1.98 -19.93 1.04
C SER A 235 3.08 -18.95 1.45
N LEU A 236 3.00 -18.38 2.66
CA LEU A 236 3.93 -17.37 3.19
C LEU A 236 4.12 -16.18 2.22
N GLN A 237 3.05 -15.74 1.57
CA GLN A 237 3.01 -14.56 0.68
C GLN A 237 2.65 -13.33 1.52
N TRP A 238 3.62 -12.82 2.29
CA TRP A 238 3.38 -11.78 3.28
C TRP A 238 3.04 -10.42 2.66
N ASP A 239 3.67 -10.08 1.54
CA ASP A 239 3.38 -8.84 0.80
C ASP A 239 1.90 -8.78 0.38
N LEU A 240 1.47 -9.80 -0.37
CA LEU A 240 0.09 -9.93 -0.83
C LEU A 240 -0.91 -10.09 0.33
N THR A 241 -0.52 -10.76 1.42
CA THR A 241 -1.33 -10.80 2.66
C THR A 241 -1.59 -9.39 3.19
N GLY A 242 -0.55 -8.55 3.30
CA GLY A 242 -0.67 -7.17 3.73
C GLY A 242 -1.55 -6.34 2.79
N GLU A 243 -1.43 -6.52 1.48
CA GLU A 243 -2.27 -5.82 0.52
C GLU A 243 -3.74 -6.22 0.64
N LEU A 244 -4.05 -7.51 0.79
CA LEU A 244 -5.43 -7.99 0.97
C LEU A 244 -6.04 -7.51 2.29
N LEU A 245 -5.24 -7.39 3.36
CA LEU A 245 -5.68 -6.77 4.61
C LEU A 245 -5.98 -5.28 4.43
N ALA A 246 -5.16 -4.57 3.66
CA ALA A 246 -5.46 -3.19 3.30
C ALA A 246 -6.74 -3.07 2.44
N VAL A 247 -6.98 -4.00 1.52
CA VAL A 247 -8.23 -4.10 0.75
C VAL A 247 -9.41 -4.28 1.70
N ALA A 248 -9.34 -5.19 2.68
CA ALA A 248 -10.40 -5.38 3.67
C ALA A 248 -10.73 -4.08 4.43
N ALA A 249 -9.71 -3.28 4.76
CA ALA A 249 -9.89 -1.98 5.42
C ALA A 249 -10.32 -0.84 4.47
N ALA A 250 -10.18 -1.03 3.15
CA ALA A 250 -10.58 -0.08 2.11
C ALA A 250 -12.09 -0.13 1.81
N LEU A 251 -12.77 -1.22 2.16
CA LEU A 251 -14.19 -1.41 1.89
C LEU A 251 -15.07 -0.53 2.79
N PRO A 252 -16.33 -0.24 2.38
CA PRO A 252 -17.31 0.44 3.23
C PRO A 252 -17.55 -0.28 4.56
N GLY A 253 -17.56 0.44 5.69
CA GLY A 253 -17.75 -0.18 7.01
C GLY A 253 -16.53 -0.95 7.52
N PRO A 254 -16.63 -1.60 8.70
CA PRO A 254 -15.51 -2.32 9.28
C PRO A 254 -15.24 -3.65 8.55
N PRO A 255 -13.97 -4.08 8.46
CA PRO A 255 -13.64 -5.45 8.07
C PRO A 255 -14.15 -6.45 9.13
N PRO A 256 -14.44 -7.70 8.77
CA PRO A 256 -14.82 -8.74 9.73
C PRO A 256 -13.72 -8.94 10.79
N THR A 257 -14.08 -8.93 12.06
CA THR A 257 -13.11 -9.06 13.16
C THR A 257 -12.41 -10.41 13.13
N GLU A 258 -13.11 -11.47 12.77
CA GLU A 258 -12.59 -12.83 12.67
C GLU A 258 -11.47 -12.94 11.61
N LEU A 259 -11.63 -12.23 10.49
CA LEU A 259 -10.61 -12.14 9.45
C LEU A 259 -9.33 -11.49 9.99
N LEU A 260 -9.49 -10.37 10.70
CA LEU A 260 -8.37 -9.63 11.26
C LEU A 260 -7.66 -10.45 12.36
N ASP A 261 -8.44 -11.06 13.26
CA ASP A 261 -7.93 -11.84 14.39
C ASP A 261 -7.21 -13.12 13.95
N ALA A 262 -7.51 -13.65 12.76
CA ALA A 262 -6.78 -14.75 12.15
C ALA A 262 -5.46 -14.31 11.50
N ALA A 263 -5.47 -13.20 10.73
CA ALA A 263 -4.34 -12.82 9.89
C ALA A 263 -3.28 -11.97 10.60
N TRP A 264 -3.69 -11.00 11.45
CA TRP A 264 -2.74 -10.07 12.06
C TRP A 264 -1.74 -10.73 13.01
N PRO A 265 -2.11 -11.73 13.85
CA PRO A 265 -1.12 -12.44 14.65
C PRO A 265 -0.05 -13.16 13.82
N ALA A 266 -0.42 -13.71 12.65
CA ALA A 266 0.52 -14.36 11.75
C ALA A 266 1.48 -13.35 11.10
N LEU A 267 0.96 -12.23 10.61
CA LEU A 267 1.79 -11.16 10.03
C LEU A 267 2.70 -10.51 11.09
N ALA A 268 2.20 -10.34 12.33
CA ALA A 268 3.00 -9.86 13.45
C ALA A 268 4.16 -10.81 13.79
N ALA A 269 3.92 -12.13 13.73
CA ALA A 269 4.97 -13.12 13.90
C ALA A 269 5.97 -13.16 12.73
N ALA A 270 5.55 -12.73 11.53
CA ALA A 270 6.42 -12.63 10.36
C ALA A 270 7.35 -11.40 10.40
N GLN A 271 6.99 -10.38 11.18
CA GLN A 271 7.79 -9.18 11.35
C GLN A 271 9.05 -9.47 12.18
N ALA A 272 10.21 -9.18 11.61
CA ALA A 272 11.49 -9.29 12.30
C ALA A 272 11.61 -8.27 13.45
N PRO A 273 12.50 -8.48 14.44
CA PRO A 273 12.74 -7.50 15.50
C PRO A 273 13.14 -6.11 15.00
N SER A 274 13.74 -6.00 13.81
CA SER A 274 14.06 -4.72 13.16
C SER A 274 12.84 -3.97 12.61
N GLY A 275 11.69 -4.64 12.52
CA GLY A 275 10.45 -4.17 11.91
C GLY A 275 10.24 -4.61 10.45
N ALA A 276 11.26 -5.23 9.83
CA ALA A 276 11.20 -5.74 8.46
C ALA A 276 10.22 -6.91 8.32
N VAL A 277 9.48 -6.95 7.21
CA VAL A 277 8.65 -8.08 6.79
C VAL A 277 9.16 -8.56 5.44
N PRO A 278 9.51 -9.84 5.25
CA PRO A 278 9.93 -10.34 3.94
C PRO A 278 8.76 -10.35 2.97
N GLU A 279 9.01 -10.23 1.65
CA GLU A 279 7.93 -10.33 0.66
C GLU A 279 7.27 -11.72 0.67
N THR A 280 8.10 -12.77 0.69
CA THR A 280 7.66 -14.16 0.67
C THR A 280 8.57 -15.07 1.47
N GLY A 281 8.08 -16.26 1.81
CA GLY A 281 8.88 -17.36 2.35
C GLY A 281 9.01 -17.36 3.88
N PRO A 282 9.81 -18.29 4.42
CA PRO A 282 9.96 -18.44 5.86
C PRO A 282 10.69 -17.23 6.46
N THR A 283 10.34 -16.89 7.69
CA THR A 283 11.09 -15.89 8.45
C THR A 283 12.49 -16.40 8.76
N VAL A 284 13.51 -15.59 8.48
CA VAL A 284 14.90 -15.92 8.75
C VAL A 284 15.30 -15.34 10.10
N ALA A 285 15.82 -16.18 11.00
CA ALA A 285 16.39 -15.71 12.25
C ALA A 285 17.65 -14.87 11.98
N PRO A 286 17.95 -13.79 12.74
CA PRO A 286 19.09 -12.92 12.50
C PRO A 286 20.44 -13.66 12.38
N ALA A 287 20.62 -14.74 13.15
CA ALA A 287 21.84 -15.57 13.11
C ALA A 287 22.03 -16.36 11.81
N GLN A 288 21.01 -16.45 10.95
CA GLN A 288 21.00 -17.16 9.68
C GLN A 288 20.90 -16.22 8.47
N ALA A 289 20.92 -14.91 8.70
CA ALA A 289 20.86 -13.90 7.65
C ALA A 289 22.08 -14.03 6.71
N PRO A 290 21.90 -14.00 5.38
CA PRO A 290 23.01 -13.94 4.44
C PRO A 290 23.89 -12.70 4.70
N GLN A 291 25.21 -12.82 4.55
CA GLN A 291 26.15 -11.70 4.73
C GLN A 291 25.85 -10.48 3.82
N GLU A 292 25.18 -10.72 2.68
CA GLU A 292 24.75 -9.69 1.73
C GLU A 292 23.43 -9.00 2.11
N ALA A 293 22.68 -9.52 3.09
CA ALA A 293 21.43 -8.91 3.57
C ALA A 293 21.67 -7.73 4.53
N ALA A 294 22.91 -7.49 4.94
CA ALA A 294 23.29 -6.31 5.71
C ALA A 294 23.18 -5.05 4.83
N SER A 295 21.97 -4.53 4.65
CA SER A 295 21.74 -3.14 4.25
C SER A 295 22.44 -2.21 5.23
N ALA A 296 22.86 -1.04 4.74
CA ALA A 296 23.48 0.01 5.53
C ALA A 296 22.47 0.62 6.53
N GLY A 297 22.13 -0.13 7.57
CA GLY A 297 21.52 0.42 8.78
C GLY A 297 22.53 1.31 9.50
N ASN A 298 22.03 2.24 10.31
CA ASN A 298 22.87 3.09 11.15
C ASN A 298 23.82 2.24 12.01
N ALA A 299 25.06 2.70 12.16
CA ALA A 299 26.08 2.02 12.96
C ALA A 299 25.56 1.77 14.40
N GLY A 300 25.31 0.50 14.74
CA GLY A 300 24.82 0.07 16.06
C GLY A 300 23.52 -0.74 16.06
N GLN A 301 22.86 -0.93 14.91
CA GLN A 301 21.65 -1.74 14.78
C GLN A 301 21.99 -3.16 14.28
N GLU A 302 21.28 -4.18 14.77
CA GLU A 302 21.43 -5.54 14.22
C GLU A 302 21.09 -5.52 12.71
N PRO A 303 21.90 -6.19 11.86
CA PRO A 303 21.66 -6.20 10.43
C PRO A 303 20.31 -6.82 10.11
N ASP A 304 19.63 -6.27 9.11
CA ASP A 304 18.37 -6.84 8.64
C ASP A 304 18.57 -8.27 8.12
N PRO A 305 17.61 -9.17 8.37
CA PRO A 305 17.70 -10.53 7.86
C PRO A 305 17.43 -10.64 6.35
N TYR A 306 16.97 -9.57 5.71
CA TYR A 306 16.56 -9.54 4.31
C TYR A 306 17.20 -8.38 3.54
N PRO A 307 17.60 -8.57 2.28
CA PRO A 307 17.99 -7.46 1.41
C PRO A 307 16.85 -6.44 1.27
N PHE A 308 17.17 -5.15 1.22
CA PHE A 308 16.20 -4.05 1.14
C PHE A 308 15.10 -4.30 0.08
N LEU A 309 15.47 -4.65 -1.15
CA LEU A 309 14.51 -4.88 -2.24
C LEU A 309 13.62 -6.11 -2.07
N ALA A 310 13.89 -6.98 -1.09
CA ALA A 310 13.10 -8.17 -0.80
C ALA A 310 12.20 -8.00 0.44
N CYS A 311 12.21 -6.82 1.07
CA CYS A 311 11.40 -6.55 2.26
C CYS A 311 10.82 -5.14 2.36
N TYR A 312 11.32 -4.14 1.60
CA TYR A 312 10.84 -2.76 1.76
C TYR A 312 9.35 -2.64 1.45
N HIS A 313 8.89 -3.25 0.36
CA HIS A 313 7.51 -3.12 -0.10
C HIS A 313 6.55 -3.75 0.91
N SER A 314 6.77 -5.02 1.27
CA SER A 314 5.99 -5.75 2.28
C SER A 314 6.01 -5.08 3.64
N THR A 315 7.13 -4.45 4.02
CA THR A 315 7.21 -3.69 5.28
C THR A 315 6.35 -2.43 5.21
N LEU A 316 6.42 -1.65 4.11
CA LEU A 316 5.57 -0.47 3.92
C LEU A 316 4.09 -0.83 3.81
N VAL A 317 3.74 -1.89 3.08
CA VAL A 317 2.38 -2.42 2.95
C VAL A 317 1.86 -2.87 4.32
N THR A 318 2.69 -3.51 5.14
CA THR A 318 2.33 -3.90 6.51
C THR A 318 1.97 -2.68 7.37
N ALA A 319 2.81 -1.63 7.34
CA ALA A 319 2.51 -0.37 8.03
C ALA A 319 1.19 0.27 7.51
N PHE A 320 1.02 0.30 6.20
CA PHE A 320 -0.15 0.83 5.53
C PHE A 320 -1.44 0.10 5.94
N ALA A 321 -1.45 -1.23 5.85
CA ALA A 321 -2.58 -2.06 6.25
C ALA A 321 -2.89 -1.92 7.75
N ALA A 322 -1.85 -1.82 8.59
CA ALA A 322 -2.02 -1.70 10.04
C ALA A 322 -2.67 -0.36 10.42
N ALA A 323 -2.20 0.74 9.83
CA ALA A 323 -2.77 2.07 10.05
C ALA A 323 -4.24 2.15 9.62
N LEU A 324 -4.58 1.56 8.47
CA LEU A 324 -5.96 1.49 7.98
C LEU A 324 -6.85 0.65 8.90
N SER A 325 -6.38 -0.53 9.30
CA SER A 325 -7.12 -1.44 10.18
C SER A 325 -7.40 -0.80 11.55
N LEU A 326 -6.39 -0.15 12.16
CA LEU A 326 -6.54 0.59 13.41
C LEU A 326 -7.57 1.70 13.29
N LYS A 327 -7.52 2.50 12.22
CA LYS A 327 -8.50 3.56 11.99
C LYS A 327 -9.92 3.02 11.89
N ARG A 328 -10.13 1.92 11.16
CA ARG A 328 -11.47 1.31 11.00
C ARG A 328 -12.01 0.78 12.32
N LEU A 329 -11.20 0.04 13.06
CA LEU A 329 -11.61 -0.56 14.34
C LEU A 329 -11.92 0.52 15.39
N THR A 330 -11.09 1.56 15.50
CA THR A 330 -11.30 2.65 16.46
C THR A 330 -12.51 3.51 16.12
N THR A 331 -12.72 3.83 14.83
CA THR A 331 -13.91 4.56 14.37
C THR A 331 -15.18 3.77 14.70
N HIS A 332 -15.19 2.46 14.41
CA HIS A 332 -16.34 1.61 14.69
C HIS A 332 -16.63 1.46 16.19
N GLN A 333 -15.60 1.36 17.04
CA GLN A 333 -15.77 1.35 18.50
C GLN A 333 -16.39 2.65 19.02
N ALA A 334 -15.99 3.80 18.48
CA ALA A 334 -16.55 5.10 18.85
C ALA A 334 -18.04 5.23 18.43
N GLU A 335 -18.39 4.75 17.24
CA GLU A 335 -19.78 4.73 16.75
C GLU A 335 -20.68 3.83 17.60
N ASN A 336 -20.20 2.64 17.98
CA ASN A 336 -20.97 1.71 18.83
C ASN A 336 -21.06 2.19 20.30
N GLY A 337 -20.04 2.90 20.80
CA GLY A 337 -20.02 3.45 22.15
C GLY A 337 -20.88 4.71 22.33
N ALA A 338 -21.10 5.48 21.26
CA ALA A 338 -21.99 6.65 21.28
C ALA A 338 -23.49 6.30 21.16
N GLY A 339 -23.82 5.03 20.93
CA GLY A 339 -25.20 4.51 20.85
C GLY A 339 -25.71 3.81 22.11
N GLN A 340 -24.93 3.79 23.20
CA GLN A 340 -25.32 3.31 24.54
C GLN A 340 -25.49 4.47 25.52
#